data_AF-A0A0G0U7V7-F1
#
_entry.id   AF-A0A0G0U7V7-F1
#
_cell.length_a   1.000
_cell.length_b   1.000
_cell.length_c   1.000
_cell.angle_alpha   90.00
_cell.angle_beta   90.00
_cell.angle_gamma   90.00
#
_symmetry.space_group_name_H-M   'P 1'
#
loop_
_entity.id
_entity.type
_entity.pdbx_description
1 polymer ?
#
loop_
_entity_poly.entity_id
_entity_poly.type
_entity_poly.pdbx_seq_one_letter_code
_entity_poly.pdbx_strand_id
1 'polypeptide(L)'
;MRKEVVWAIIAGVTFGLVIAFGVVRINSTLKPKGEAIEASPTPRPNPSEFKITLDKPENEDVVNEDIITVSGITKPKSTIIISAEEKDYIVSSDDKGFFEKEINLISGVNQILVTDPSSQITEKLLVIYSSAFEENEGDRLEKAANKPKAYLGTVTDITDSTIQIKTTVSEIKQVSVSEEVVYVKTEPAIGDFIVAMQMLNQ
;
A
#
# COMPACT_ATOMS: atom_id res chain seq x y z
N MET A 1 -15.30 70.46 31.13
CA MET A 1 -14.45 69.26 31.24
C MET A 1 -15.24 67.94 31.24
N ARG A 2 -16.28 67.74 32.07
CA ARG A 2 -16.99 66.43 32.11
C ARG A 2 -17.78 66.05 30.84
N LYS A 3 -18.23 67.01 30.04
CA LYS A 3 -19.05 66.77 28.83
C LYS A 3 -18.28 66.17 27.65
N GLU A 4 -16.99 66.49 27.51
CA GLU A 4 -16.14 65.96 26.43
C GLU A 4 -15.78 64.49 26.66
N VAL A 5 -15.60 64.09 27.93
CA VAL A 5 -15.35 62.69 28.30
C VAL A 5 -16.55 61.81 27.96
N VAL A 6 -17.77 62.31 28.13
CA VAL A 6 -19.00 61.59 27.74
C VAL A 6 -19.06 61.39 26.23
N TRP A 7 -18.68 62.39 25.43
CA TRP A 7 -18.61 62.25 23.97
C TRP A 7 -17.53 61.26 23.51
N ALA A 8 -16.38 61.23 24.19
CA ALA A 8 -15.32 60.27 23.89
C ALA A 8 -15.74 58.82 24.19
N ILE A 9 -16.47 58.60 25.30
CA ILE A 9 -17.00 57.26 25.65
C ILE A 9 -18.04 56.82 24.60
N ILE A 10 -18.95 57.71 24.20
CA ILE A 10 -19.97 57.39 23.19
C ILE A 10 -19.30 57.06 21.84
N ALA A 11 -18.31 57.85 21.42
CA ALA A 11 -17.57 57.61 20.17
C ALA A 11 -16.76 56.31 20.22
N GLY A 12 -16.12 55.99 21.34
CA GLY A 12 -15.38 54.74 21.51
C GLY A 12 -16.29 53.51 21.47
N VAL A 13 -17.44 53.56 22.14
CA VAL A 13 -18.42 52.46 22.15
C VAL A 13 -19.02 52.23 20.77
N THR A 14 -19.39 53.29 20.04
CA THR A 14 -19.92 53.14 18.68
C THR A 14 -18.87 52.59 17.72
N PHE A 15 -17.63 53.06 17.82
CA PHE A 15 -16.54 52.56 16.99
C PHE A 15 -16.23 51.08 17.27
N GLY A 16 -16.20 50.68 18.54
CA GLY A 16 -16.02 49.28 18.95
C GLY A 16 -17.14 48.37 18.45
N LEU A 17 -18.40 48.83 18.50
CA LEU A 17 -19.55 48.08 17.98
C LEU A 17 -19.48 47.89 16.46
N VAL A 18 -19.05 48.90 15.70
CA VAL A 18 -18.90 48.78 14.24
C VAL A 18 -17.85 47.73 13.87
N ILE A 19 -16.71 47.71 14.57
CA ILE A 19 -15.64 46.72 14.33
C ILE A 19 -16.14 45.31 14.68
N ALA A 20 -16.76 45.13 15.86
CA ALA A 20 -17.28 43.84 16.29
C ALA A 20 -18.37 43.30 15.33
N PHE A 21 -19.28 44.16 14.87
CA PHE A 21 -20.32 43.79 13.91
C PHE A 21 -19.74 43.48 12.52
N GLY A 22 -18.67 44.17 12.12
CA GLY A 22 -17.92 43.90 10.89
C GLY A 22 -17.34 42.47 10.86
N VAL A 23 -16.67 42.05 11.93
CA VAL A 23 -16.06 40.71 12.00
C VAL A 23 -17.12 39.60 11.95
N VAL A 24 -18.23 39.75 12.69
CA VAL A 24 -19.32 38.75 12.68
C VAL A 24 -19.96 38.61 11.31
N ARG A 25 -20.08 39.71 10.55
CA ARG A 25 -20.74 39.71 9.23
C ARG A 25 -19.87 39.11 8.13
N ILE A 26 -18.54 39.18 8.22
CA ILE A 26 -17.64 38.55 7.23
C ILE A 26 -17.72 37.02 7.33
N ASN A 27 -17.79 36.46 8.56
CA ASN A 27 -17.89 35.01 8.76
C ASN A 27 -19.23 34.42 8.26
N SER A 28 -20.29 35.22 8.12
CA SER A 28 -21.60 34.73 7.66
C SER A 28 -21.76 34.66 6.13
N THR A 29 -20.75 35.12 5.37
CA THR A 29 -20.79 35.16 3.89
C THR A 29 -19.84 34.15 3.23
N LEU A 30 -19.10 33.37 4.03
CA LEU A 30 -18.37 32.16 3.60
C LEU A 30 -19.16 30.88 3.88
N LYS A 31 -20.50 30.94 3.82
CA LYS A 31 -21.23 29.72 3.47
C LYS A 31 -20.96 29.50 1.99
N PRO A 32 -20.35 28.38 1.56
CA PRO A 32 -20.31 28.06 0.15
C PRO A 32 -21.73 28.18 -0.37
N LYS A 33 -21.92 29.11 -1.30
CA LYS A 33 -23.11 29.18 -2.13
C LYS A 33 -23.16 27.83 -2.81
N GLY A 34 -24.02 26.94 -2.28
CA GLY A 34 -24.34 25.70 -2.93
C GLY A 34 -24.65 26.05 -4.38
N GLU A 35 -23.83 25.54 -5.28
CA GLU A 35 -24.22 25.39 -6.66
C GLU A 35 -25.61 24.79 -6.65
N ALA A 36 -26.47 25.31 -7.53
CA ALA A 36 -27.68 24.61 -7.87
C ALA A 36 -27.27 23.17 -8.16
N ILE A 37 -27.73 22.24 -7.31
CA ILE A 37 -27.71 20.82 -7.61
C ILE A 37 -28.66 20.70 -8.80
N GLU A 38 -28.12 20.87 -10.01
CA GLU A 38 -28.59 20.10 -11.14
C GLU A 38 -28.67 18.68 -10.60
N ALA A 39 -29.87 18.09 -10.61
CA ALA A 39 -30.13 16.82 -9.98
C ALA A 39 -29.07 15.83 -10.46
N SER A 40 -28.05 15.63 -9.62
CA SER A 40 -27.08 14.57 -9.80
C SER A 40 -27.92 13.32 -9.94
N PRO A 41 -27.78 12.54 -11.02
CA PRO A 41 -28.53 11.32 -11.14
C PRO A 41 -28.35 10.60 -9.81
N THR A 42 -29.48 10.31 -9.17
CA THR A 42 -29.52 9.46 -7.98
C THR A 42 -28.54 8.34 -8.25
N PRO A 43 -27.57 8.02 -7.36
CA PRO A 43 -26.67 6.92 -7.62
C PRO A 43 -27.57 5.69 -7.79
N ARG A 44 -27.80 5.35 -9.06
CA ARG A 44 -28.32 4.07 -9.46
C ARG A 44 -27.34 3.11 -8.80
N PRO A 45 -27.79 2.08 -8.08
CA PRO A 45 -26.88 1.09 -7.54
C PRO A 45 -25.93 0.70 -8.67
N ASN A 46 -24.66 1.09 -8.53
CA ASN A 46 -23.65 0.82 -9.54
C ASN A 46 -23.66 -0.69 -9.70
N PRO A 47 -23.98 -1.24 -10.89
CA PRO A 47 -24.13 -2.67 -11.05
C PRO A 47 -22.76 -3.31 -10.89
N SER A 48 -22.42 -3.66 -9.64
CA SER A 48 -21.20 -4.36 -9.23
C SER A 48 -19.91 -3.71 -9.77
N GLU A 49 -19.22 -2.92 -8.95
CA GLU A 49 -17.83 -2.58 -9.25
C GLU A 49 -17.02 -3.88 -9.27
N PHE A 50 -16.83 -4.44 -10.46
CA PHE A 50 -15.99 -5.61 -10.66
C PHE A 50 -14.57 -5.22 -10.26
N LYS A 51 -14.07 -5.82 -9.17
CA LYS A 51 -12.71 -5.63 -8.68
C LYS A 51 -11.81 -6.74 -9.24
N ILE A 52 -10.54 -6.43 -9.46
CA ILE A 52 -9.50 -7.44 -9.65
C ILE A 52 -9.25 -8.11 -8.28
N THR A 53 -9.30 -9.44 -8.24
CA THR A 53 -8.92 -10.23 -7.07
C THR A 53 -7.79 -11.16 -7.46
N LEU A 54 -6.65 -11.04 -6.80
CA LEU A 54 -5.48 -11.89 -7.04
C LEU A 54 -5.60 -13.17 -6.20
N ASP A 55 -5.27 -14.30 -6.82
CA ASP A 55 -5.21 -15.61 -6.16
C ASP A 55 -3.77 -15.98 -5.84
N LYS A 56 -2.87 -15.87 -6.83
CA LYS A 56 -1.44 -16.12 -6.65
C LYS A 56 -0.57 -15.10 -7.39
N PRO A 57 0.64 -14.82 -6.87
CA PRO A 57 1.08 -15.12 -5.50
C PRO A 57 0.38 -14.23 -4.46
N GLU A 58 0.60 -14.52 -3.17
CA GLU A 58 0.14 -13.65 -2.09
C GLU A 58 1.04 -12.39 -1.96
N ASN A 59 0.54 -11.34 -1.32
CA ASN A 59 1.35 -10.15 -1.09
C ASN A 59 2.44 -10.43 -0.05
N GLU A 60 3.67 -10.01 -0.37
CA GLU A 60 4.92 -10.28 0.36
C GLU A 60 5.32 -11.76 0.37
N ASP A 61 4.83 -12.57 -0.58
CA ASP A 61 5.23 -13.97 -0.72
C ASP A 61 6.71 -14.09 -1.10
N VAL A 62 7.37 -15.12 -0.56
CA VAL A 62 8.78 -15.42 -0.84
C VAL A 62 8.85 -16.65 -1.73
N VAL A 63 9.41 -16.47 -2.92
CA VAL A 63 9.53 -17.51 -3.95
C VAL A 63 10.99 -17.83 -4.22
N ASN A 64 11.25 -19.06 -4.62
CA ASN A 64 12.56 -19.59 -4.93
C ASN A 64 12.79 -19.82 -6.43
N GLU A 65 11.81 -19.52 -7.26
CA GLU A 65 11.89 -19.57 -8.72
C GLU A 65 11.86 -18.15 -9.29
N ASP A 66 12.64 -17.90 -10.34
CA ASP A 66 12.68 -16.62 -11.06
C ASP A 66 11.49 -16.45 -12.02
N ILE A 67 10.73 -17.51 -12.30
CA ILE A 67 9.49 -17.47 -13.07
C ILE A 67 8.34 -17.86 -12.15
N ILE A 68 7.32 -17.00 -12.07
CA ILE A 68 6.13 -17.27 -11.28
C ILE A 68 4.86 -17.06 -12.08
N THR A 69 3.82 -17.77 -11.67
CA THR A 69 2.46 -17.60 -12.19
C THR A 69 1.71 -16.55 -11.39
N VAL A 70 1.29 -15.48 -12.06
CA VAL A 70 0.32 -14.51 -11.52
C VAL A 70 -1.07 -14.89 -12.01
N SER A 71 -1.98 -15.15 -11.08
CA SER A 71 -3.36 -15.55 -11.38
C SER A 71 -4.38 -14.76 -10.56
N GLY A 72 -5.58 -14.64 -11.11
CA GLY A 72 -6.68 -13.96 -10.43
C GLY A 72 -7.99 -13.99 -11.21
N ILE A 73 -8.96 -13.27 -10.68
CA ILE A 73 -10.30 -13.11 -11.26
C ILE A 73 -10.59 -11.62 -11.45
N THR A 74 -11.19 -11.28 -12.57
CA THR A 74 -11.64 -9.93 -12.95
C THR A 74 -12.95 -10.03 -13.74
N LYS A 75 -13.33 -8.96 -14.45
CA LYS A 75 -14.43 -8.98 -15.40
C LYS A 75 -14.16 -10.00 -16.53
N PRO A 76 -15.14 -10.82 -16.95
CA PRO A 76 -15.00 -11.70 -18.11
C PRO A 76 -14.60 -10.96 -19.38
N LYS A 77 -13.75 -11.60 -20.19
CA LYS A 77 -13.25 -11.06 -21.47
C LYS A 77 -12.60 -9.67 -21.36
N SER A 78 -12.01 -9.34 -20.21
CA SER A 78 -11.27 -8.10 -20.00
C SER A 78 -9.80 -8.28 -20.38
N THR A 79 -9.18 -7.22 -20.84
CA THR A 79 -7.73 -7.18 -21.07
C THR A 79 -7.05 -6.69 -19.81
N ILE A 80 -6.06 -7.44 -19.33
CA ILE A 80 -5.29 -7.14 -18.13
C ILE A 80 -3.83 -6.91 -18.53
N ILE A 81 -3.22 -5.88 -17.94
CA ILE A 81 -1.80 -5.57 -18.07
C ILE A 81 -1.15 -5.91 -16.74
N ILE A 82 -0.17 -6.81 -16.76
CA ILE A 82 0.66 -7.19 -15.62
C ILE A 82 2.04 -6.57 -15.86
N SER A 83 2.37 -5.52 -15.12
CA SER A 83 3.67 -4.85 -15.17
C SER A 83 4.58 -5.41 -14.09
N ALA A 84 5.68 -6.03 -14.51
CA ALA A 84 6.79 -6.44 -13.64
C ALA A 84 7.98 -5.48 -13.81
N GLU A 85 9.07 -5.70 -13.07
CA GLU A 85 10.23 -4.79 -13.02
C GLU A 85 10.85 -4.53 -14.40
N GLU A 86 11.01 -5.57 -15.23
CA GLU A 86 11.68 -5.44 -16.52
C GLU A 86 10.73 -5.37 -17.73
N LYS A 87 9.49 -5.87 -17.57
CA LYS A 87 8.60 -6.11 -18.70
C LYS A 87 7.13 -6.09 -18.33
N ASP A 88 6.32 -5.60 -19.26
CA ASP A 88 4.86 -5.71 -19.24
C ASP A 88 4.36 -6.96 -19.97
N TYR A 89 3.33 -7.58 -19.42
CA TYR A 89 2.64 -8.73 -19.97
C TYR A 89 1.16 -8.38 -20.16
N ILE A 90 0.60 -8.75 -21.32
CA ILE A 90 -0.81 -8.53 -21.63
C ILE A 90 -1.50 -9.89 -21.69
N VAL A 91 -2.60 -10.03 -20.94
CA VAL A 91 -3.41 -11.24 -20.88
C VAL A 91 -4.88 -10.88 -20.94
N SER A 92 -5.69 -11.71 -21.60
CA SER A 92 -7.15 -11.55 -21.59
C SER A 92 -7.76 -12.58 -20.64
N SER A 93 -8.74 -12.15 -19.85
CA SER A 93 -9.50 -13.06 -18.99
C SER A 93 -10.48 -13.91 -19.80
N ASP A 94 -10.83 -15.08 -19.27
CA ASP A 94 -11.74 -16.03 -19.91
C ASP A 94 -13.23 -15.63 -19.77
N ASP A 95 -14.13 -16.51 -20.21
CA ASP A 95 -15.60 -16.32 -20.09
C ASP A 95 -16.08 -16.22 -18.63
N LYS A 96 -15.28 -16.64 -17.65
CA LYS A 96 -15.55 -16.55 -16.21
C LYS A 96 -14.77 -15.43 -15.53
N GLY A 97 -13.90 -14.73 -16.24
CA GLY A 97 -13.06 -13.66 -15.72
C GLY A 97 -11.74 -14.14 -15.11
N PHE A 98 -11.39 -15.42 -15.23
CA PHE A 98 -10.09 -15.93 -14.78
C PHE A 98 -8.97 -15.49 -15.73
N PHE A 99 -7.83 -15.10 -15.18
CA PHE A 99 -6.62 -14.84 -15.95
C PHE A 99 -5.41 -15.47 -15.24
N GLU A 100 -4.42 -15.85 -16.03
CA GLU A 100 -3.18 -16.47 -15.55
C GLU A 100 -2.04 -16.12 -16.50
N LYS A 101 -0.89 -15.75 -15.95
CA LYS A 101 0.29 -15.43 -16.74
C LYS A 101 1.59 -15.69 -15.98
N GLU A 102 2.52 -16.36 -16.64
CA GLU A 102 3.90 -16.48 -16.18
C GLU A 102 4.67 -15.18 -16.42
N ILE A 103 5.38 -14.72 -15.39
CA ILE A 103 6.23 -13.53 -15.41
C ILE A 103 7.60 -13.85 -14.83
N ASN A 104 8.63 -13.13 -15.29
CA ASN A 104 9.98 -13.21 -14.75
C ASN A 104 10.15 -12.21 -13.59
N LEU A 105 10.89 -12.62 -12.56
CA LEU A 105 11.27 -11.85 -11.39
C LEU A 105 12.78 -11.58 -11.41
N ILE A 106 13.18 -10.44 -10.86
CA ILE A 106 14.57 -10.14 -10.55
C ILE A 106 14.87 -10.50 -9.10
N SER A 107 16.12 -10.81 -8.76
CA SER A 107 16.49 -11.16 -7.39
C SER A 107 16.17 -10.02 -6.42
N GLY A 108 15.56 -10.35 -5.29
CA GLY A 108 15.11 -9.40 -4.28
C GLY A 108 13.62 -9.06 -4.41
N VAL A 109 13.27 -7.81 -4.13
CA VAL A 109 11.88 -7.34 -4.07
C VAL A 109 11.40 -6.93 -5.46
N ASN A 110 10.28 -7.49 -5.89
CA ASN A 110 9.61 -7.20 -7.14
C ASN A 110 8.25 -6.58 -6.86
N GLN A 111 7.98 -5.42 -7.44
CA GLN A 111 6.66 -4.81 -7.46
C GLN A 111 5.94 -5.18 -8.76
N ILE A 112 4.83 -5.89 -8.62
CA ILE A 112 3.96 -6.27 -9.73
C ILE A 112 2.69 -5.41 -9.67
N LEU A 113 2.34 -4.80 -10.79
CA LEU A 113 1.10 -4.01 -10.93
C LEU A 113 0.16 -4.72 -11.90
N VAL A 114 -1.03 -5.07 -11.43
CA VAL A 114 -2.07 -5.71 -12.24
C VAL A 114 -3.16 -4.69 -12.53
N THR A 115 -3.28 -4.27 -13.78
CA THR A 115 -4.16 -3.18 -14.21
C THR A 115 -5.21 -3.66 -15.21
N ASP A 116 -6.47 -3.33 -14.94
CA ASP A 116 -7.54 -3.33 -15.94
C ASP A 116 -7.66 -1.89 -16.49
N PRO A 117 -7.19 -1.62 -17.72
CA PRO A 117 -7.22 -0.29 -18.30
C PRO A 117 -8.64 0.18 -18.66
N SER A 118 -9.60 -0.74 -18.86
CA SER A 118 -10.98 -0.38 -19.17
C SER A 118 -11.70 0.15 -17.93
N SER A 119 -11.42 -0.45 -16.77
CA SER A 119 -12.01 -0.06 -15.49
C SER A 119 -11.14 0.93 -14.71
N GLN A 120 -9.90 1.17 -15.17
CA GLN A 120 -8.87 1.96 -14.48
C GLN A 120 -8.59 1.46 -13.05
N ILE A 121 -8.69 0.15 -12.84
CA ILE A 121 -8.41 -0.50 -11.55
C ILE A 121 -7.00 -1.07 -11.61
N THR A 122 -6.19 -0.76 -10.60
CA THR A 122 -4.84 -1.30 -10.44
C THR A 122 -4.69 -1.92 -9.06
N GLU A 123 -4.29 -3.18 -9.01
CA GLU A 123 -3.87 -3.88 -7.80
C GLU A 123 -2.34 -3.97 -7.77
N LYS A 124 -1.76 -3.74 -6.59
CA LYS A 124 -0.32 -3.81 -6.36
C LYS A 124 0.00 -5.07 -5.56
N LEU A 125 1.00 -5.80 -6.01
CA LEU A 125 1.51 -7.01 -5.38
C LEU A 125 3.02 -6.89 -5.21
N LEU A 126 3.54 -7.25 -4.05
CA LEU A 126 4.97 -7.26 -3.78
C LEU A 126 5.41 -8.71 -3.58
N VAL A 127 6.41 -9.18 -4.33
CA VAL A 127 6.90 -10.56 -4.29
C VAL A 127 8.40 -10.54 -4.11
N ILE A 128 8.93 -11.43 -3.28
CA ILE A 128 10.36 -11.49 -2.99
C ILE A 128 10.93 -12.77 -3.60
N TYR A 129 11.81 -12.63 -4.59
CA TYR A 129 12.53 -13.75 -5.19
C TYR A 129 13.93 -13.89 -4.57
N SER A 130 14.25 -15.09 -4.10
CA SER A 130 15.58 -15.41 -3.58
C SER A 130 15.98 -16.86 -3.88
N SER A 131 17.03 -17.02 -4.69
CA SER A 131 17.62 -18.33 -5.02
C SER A 131 18.26 -19.03 -3.81
N ALA A 132 18.46 -18.32 -2.70
CA ALA A 132 18.97 -18.91 -1.46
C ALA A 132 18.01 -19.94 -0.83
N PHE A 133 16.73 -19.95 -1.26
CA PHE A 133 15.73 -20.93 -0.83
C PHE A 133 15.44 -22.00 -1.89
N GLU A 134 16.28 -22.14 -2.92
CA GLU A 134 16.18 -23.24 -3.88
C GLU A 134 16.28 -24.59 -3.15
N GLU A 135 15.25 -25.44 -3.32
CA GLU A 135 15.23 -26.77 -2.74
C GLU A 135 16.21 -27.69 -3.48
N ASN A 136 17.23 -28.19 -2.79
CA ASN A 136 17.97 -29.35 -3.28
C ASN A 136 17.04 -30.57 -3.27
N GLU A 137 17.03 -31.36 -4.35
CA GLU A 137 16.08 -32.46 -4.59
C GLU A 137 15.97 -33.52 -3.46
N GLY A 138 16.90 -33.53 -2.49
CA GLY A 138 16.91 -34.42 -1.33
C GLY A 138 15.93 -34.09 -0.19
N ASP A 139 15.42 -32.86 -0.09
CA ASP A 139 14.67 -32.37 1.10
C ASP A 139 13.17 -32.09 0.88
N ARG A 140 12.62 -32.53 -0.25
CA ARG A 140 11.28 -32.17 -0.78
C ARG A 140 10.09 -32.51 0.14
N LEU A 141 10.27 -33.33 1.17
CA LEU A 141 9.19 -33.82 2.03
C LEU A 141 9.05 -33.07 3.36
N GLU A 142 10.10 -32.42 3.86
CA GLU A 142 10.03 -31.60 5.09
C GLU A 142 9.94 -30.09 4.81
N LYS A 143 10.51 -29.60 3.70
CA LYS A 143 10.55 -28.15 3.38
C LYS A 143 9.29 -27.62 2.68
N ALA A 144 8.54 -28.47 1.98
CA ALA A 144 7.26 -28.09 1.37
C ALA A 144 6.19 -27.63 2.40
N ALA A 145 6.35 -27.99 3.68
CA ALA A 145 5.46 -27.56 4.76
C ALA A 145 5.83 -26.17 5.33
N ASN A 146 7.09 -25.72 5.16
CA ASN A 146 7.61 -24.52 5.77
C ASN A 146 7.98 -23.50 4.68
N LYS A 147 6.99 -22.71 4.27
CA LYS A 147 7.23 -21.59 3.36
C LYS A 147 8.10 -20.52 4.03
N PRO A 148 9.11 -19.98 3.33
CA PRO A 148 9.89 -18.87 3.85
C PRO A 148 8.98 -17.65 4.04
N LYS A 149 9.25 -16.86 5.08
CA LYS A 149 8.52 -15.62 5.37
C LYS A 149 9.46 -14.43 5.30
N ALA A 150 9.02 -13.38 4.61
CA ALA A 150 9.70 -12.10 4.59
C ALA A 150 9.21 -11.17 5.71
N TYR A 151 10.14 -10.38 6.24
CA TYR A 151 9.90 -9.25 7.11
C TYR A 151 10.51 -8.01 6.47
N LEU A 152 9.67 -7.02 6.21
CA LEU A 152 10.04 -5.78 5.54
C LEU A 152 9.94 -4.61 6.52
N GLY A 153 11.03 -3.86 6.69
CA GLY A 153 11.01 -2.72 7.60
C GLY A 153 12.38 -2.14 7.96
N THR A 154 12.38 -1.24 8.95
CA THR A 154 13.60 -0.59 9.44
C THR A 154 14.19 -1.35 10.61
N VAL A 155 15.50 -1.58 10.58
CA VAL A 155 16.23 -2.19 11.69
C VAL A 155 16.26 -1.23 12.88
N THR A 156 15.70 -1.66 14.01
CA THR A 156 15.68 -0.86 15.24
C THR A 156 16.75 -1.28 16.24
N ASP A 157 17.12 -2.56 16.22
CA ASP A 157 18.12 -3.13 17.13
C ASP A 157 18.81 -4.34 16.47
N ILE A 158 20.08 -4.54 16.78
CA ILE A 158 20.91 -5.65 16.30
C ILE A 158 21.68 -6.22 17.49
N THR A 159 21.54 -7.52 17.69
CA THR A 159 22.29 -8.30 18.68
C THR A 159 23.03 -9.43 17.96
N ASP A 160 23.95 -10.09 18.66
CA ASP A 160 24.72 -11.21 18.09
C ASP A 160 23.85 -12.34 17.53
N SER A 161 22.62 -12.50 18.04
CA SER A 161 21.72 -13.61 17.69
C SER A 161 20.36 -13.18 17.13
N THR A 162 19.99 -11.89 17.18
CA THR A 162 18.67 -11.41 16.72
C THR A 162 18.70 -10.00 16.15
N ILE A 163 17.81 -9.73 15.19
CA ILE A 163 17.55 -8.40 14.64
C ILE A 163 16.10 -8.03 14.91
N GLN A 164 15.88 -6.81 15.38
CA GLN A 164 14.53 -6.25 15.50
C GLN A 164 14.23 -5.35 14.31
N ILE A 165 13.10 -5.63 13.65
CA ILE A 165 12.63 -4.91 12.47
C ILE A 165 11.29 -4.26 12.81
N LYS A 166 11.23 -2.93 12.67
CA LYS A 166 9.97 -2.20 12.68
C LYS A 166 9.37 -2.23 11.29
N THR A 167 8.27 -2.96 11.17
CA THR A 167 7.49 -3.08 9.94
C THR A 167 6.86 -1.75 9.52
N THR A 168 6.41 -1.68 8.27
CA THR A 168 5.68 -0.51 7.72
C THR A 168 4.40 -0.18 8.50
N VAL A 169 3.80 -1.19 9.15
CA VAL A 169 2.63 -1.05 10.05
C VAL A 169 3.00 -0.73 11.50
N SER A 170 4.26 -0.39 11.77
CA SER A 170 4.79 -0.07 13.10
C SER A 170 4.78 -1.21 14.12
N GLU A 171 4.61 -2.46 13.70
CA GLU A 171 4.88 -3.63 14.54
C GLU A 171 6.38 -3.90 14.62
N ILE A 172 6.86 -4.27 15.81
CA ILE A 172 8.22 -4.78 16.01
C ILE A 172 8.20 -6.30 15.82
N LYS A 173 9.02 -6.79 14.90
CA LYS A 173 9.27 -8.22 14.70
C LYS A 173 10.73 -8.53 15.04
N GLN A 174 10.94 -9.65 15.72
CA GLN A 174 12.27 -10.15 16.02
C GLN A 174 12.58 -11.33 15.10
N VAL A 175 13.70 -11.24 14.40
CA VAL A 175 14.21 -12.26 13.47
C VAL A 175 15.47 -12.82 14.09
N SER A 176 15.57 -14.15 14.20
CA SER A 176 16.76 -14.80 14.74
C SER A 176 17.84 -14.82 13.69
N VAL A 177 19.06 -14.36 14.00
CA VAL A 177 20.21 -14.42 13.10
C VAL A 177 20.81 -15.82 13.21
N SER A 178 20.18 -16.80 12.56
CA SER A 178 20.76 -18.14 12.32
C SER A 178 21.25 -18.24 10.88
N GLU A 179 21.95 -19.33 10.54
CA GLU A 179 22.40 -19.61 9.15
C GLU A 179 21.25 -19.71 8.13
N GLU A 180 19.99 -19.75 8.59
CA GLU A 180 18.79 -19.89 7.76
C GLU A 180 18.15 -18.55 7.38
N VAL A 181 18.73 -17.42 7.80
CA VAL A 181 18.22 -16.08 7.47
C VAL A 181 18.99 -15.46 6.31
N VAL A 182 18.24 -15.09 5.28
CA VAL A 182 18.75 -14.45 4.06
C VAL A 182 18.34 -12.99 4.07
N TYR A 183 19.29 -12.11 3.81
CA TYR A 183 19.07 -10.68 3.71
C TYR A 183 19.25 -10.22 2.27
N VAL A 184 18.39 -9.30 1.80
CA VAL A 184 18.61 -8.64 0.49
C VAL A 184 19.80 -7.68 0.56
N LYS A 185 20.13 -7.14 1.74
CA LYS A 185 21.33 -6.32 1.98
C LYS A 185 22.34 -7.13 2.78
N THR A 186 23.57 -7.22 2.29
CA THR A 186 24.64 -8.09 2.81
C THR A 186 25.08 -7.76 4.24
N GLU A 187 24.90 -6.53 4.70
CA GLU A 187 25.22 -6.09 6.07
C GLU A 187 24.14 -5.14 6.58
N PRO A 188 23.21 -5.60 7.44
CA PRO A 188 22.20 -4.74 8.03
C PRO A 188 22.80 -3.83 9.11
N ALA A 189 22.49 -2.53 9.06
CA ALA A 189 22.80 -1.57 10.12
C ALA A 189 21.54 -0.99 10.76
N ILE A 190 21.65 -0.47 11.99
CA ILE A 190 20.53 0.21 12.67
C ILE A 190 20.09 1.41 11.83
N GLY A 191 18.78 1.50 11.57
CA GLY A 191 18.19 2.52 10.71
C GLY A 191 18.09 2.14 9.23
N ASP A 192 18.71 1.05 8.80
CA ASP A 192 18.54 0.54 7.43
C ASP A 192 17.14 -0.03 7.23
N PHE A 193 16.58 0.21 6.04
CA PHE A 193 15.41 -0.53 5.56
C PHE A 193 15.90 -1.84 4.92
N ILE A 194 15.46 -2.98 5.46
CA ILE A 194 15.88 -4.31 5.01
C ILE A 194 14.70 -5.21 4.70
N VAL A 195 14.99 -6.24 3.92
CA VAL A 195 14.16 -7.43 3.75
C VAL A 195 14.91 -8.56 4.42
N ALA A 196 14.35 -9.12 5.49
CA ALA A 196 14.86 -10.32 6.13
C ALA A 196 13.93 -11.49 5.82
N MET A 197 14.48 -12.57 5.28
CA MET A 197 13.73 -13.78 4.94
C MET A 197 14.23 -14.92 5.81
N GLN A 198 13.32 -15.68 6.42
CA GLN A 198 13.68 -16.85 7.22
C GLN A 198 12.70 -18.01 6.93
N MET A 199 13.19 -19.24 7.05
CA MET A 199 12.32 -20.41 7.13
C MET A 199 11.54 -20.40 8.45
N LEU A 200 10.25 -20.72 8.40
CA LEU A 200 9.48 -20.95 9.62
C LEU A 200 9.75 -22.38 10.09
N ASN A 201 10.49 -22.55 11.18
CA ASN A 201 10.49 -23.83 11.90
C ASN A 201 9.23 -23.90 12.77
N GLN A 202 8.29 -24.79 12.43
CA GLN A 202 7.14 -25.12 13.27
C GLN A 202 7.56 -26.01 14.45
#